data_AF-A0A3C0T819-F1
#
_entry.id   AF-A0A3C0T819-F1
#
_cell.length_a   1.000
_cell.length_b   1.000
_cell.length_c   1.000
_cell.angle_alpha   90.00
_cell.angle_beta   90.00
_cell.angle_gamma   90.00
#
_symmetry.space_group_name_H-M   'P 1'
#
loop_
_entity.id
_entity.type
_entity.pdbx_description
1 polymer ?
#
loop_
_entity_poly.entity_id
_entity_poly.type
_entity_poly.pdbx_seq_one_letter_code
_entity_poly.pdbx_strand_id
1 'polypeptide(L)'
;MNILVRYSFIVFLTVTNVASGDHDFLIAPPALSAQSWAIADAGAGEVLFALRPDSQLPITSLSKIMTALLVLDLSDNLFEKAVVSDRADRTFGTSANVMVGERLTIGDLPYGLLLPSGNDAAVVLAEHYGRRSVK
;
A
#
# COMPACT_ATOMS: atom_id res chain seq x y z
N MET A 1 20.49 -54.18 29.26
CA MET A 1 21.96 -54.03 29.39
C MET A 1 22.42 -53.28 28.14
N ASN A 2 23.07 -52.15 28.35
CA ASN A 2 23.39 -51.09 27.37
C ASN A 2 24.07 -51.57 26.08
N ILE A 3 23.88 -50.83 24.98
CA ILE A 3 24.96 -50.02 24.38
C ILE A 3 24.32 -48.85 23.60
N LEU A 4 24.60 -47.63 24.09
CA LEU A 4 24.31 -46.35 23.47
C LEU A 4 25.18 -46.20 22.22
N VAL A 5 24.60 -45.93 21.05
CA VAL A 5 25.35 -45.50 19.86
C VAL A 5 25.24 -43.97 19.77
N ARG A 6 26.33 -43.27 20.09
CA ARG A 6 26.44 -41.81 19.87
C ARG A 6 27.06 -41.59 18.50
N TYR A 7 26.28 -41.10 17.55
CA TYR A 7 26.82 -40.51 16.32
C TYR A 7 27.00 -39.01 16.55
N SER A 8 28.24 -38.58 16.74
CA SER A 8 28.61 -37.16 16.68
C SER A 8 28.61 -36.71 15.23
N PHE A 9 27.75 -35.75 14.88
CA PHE A 9 27.73 -35.12 13.57
C PHE A 9 28.61 -33.87 13.62
N ILE A 10 29.78 -33.91 12.98
CA ILE A 10 30.66 -32.74 12.81
C ILE A 10 30.23 -32.05 11.52
N VAL A 11 29.66 -30.84 11.62
CA VAL A 11 29.37 -29.99 10.46
C VAL A 11 30.63 -29.21 10.11
N PHE A 12 31.23 -29.51 8.97
CA PHE A 12 32.27 -28.68 8.35
C PHE A 12 31.56 -27.56 7.56
N LEU A 13 31.57 -26.33 8.06
CA LEU A 13 31.12 -25.18 7.30
C LEU A 13 32.27 -24.72 6.39
N THR A 14 32.22 -25.06 5.10
CA THR A 14 33.09 -24.44 4.11
C THR A 14 32.39 -23.20 3.58
N VAL A 15 32.93 -22.02 3.89
CA VAL A 15 32.54 -20.78 3.23
C VAL A 15 33.20 -20.81 1.85
N THR A 16 32.43 -21.11 0.82
CA THR A 16 32.87 -20.86 -0.57
C THR A 16 32.54 -19.41 -0.89
N ASN A 17 33.57 -18.62 -1.21
CA ASN A 17 33.38 -17.32 -1.83
C ASN A 17 32.76 -17.56 -3.21
N VAL A 18 31.46 -17.29 -3.34
CA VAL A 18 30.82 -17.17 -4.64
C VAL A 18 31.30 -15.85 -5.26
N ALA A 19 32.10 -15.97 -6.31
CA ALA A 19 32.42 -14.84 -7.17
C ALA A 19 31.10 -14.27 -7.72
N SER A 20 30.97 -12.94 -7.69
CA SER A 20 29.89 -12.20 -8.33
C SER A 20 30.00 -12.34 -9.85
N GLY A 21 29.52 -13.47 -10.38
CA GLY A 21 29.20 -13.60 -11.79
C GLY A 21 27.85 -12.96 -12.03
N ASP A 22 27.71 -12.22 -13.13
CA ASP A 22 26.43 -11.69 -13.60
C ASP A 22 25.43 -12.84 -13.73
N HIS A 23 24.58 -12.98 -12.72
CA HIS A 23 23.49 -13.94 -12.72
C HIS A 23 22.38 -13.35 -13.57
N ASP A 24 22.50 -13.49 -14.89
CA ASP A 24 21.33 -13.57 -15.78
C ASP A 24 20.59 -14.87 -15.43
N PHE A 25 19.98 -14.85 -14.25
CA PHE A 25 19.07 -15.88 -13.83
C PHE A 25 17.90 -15.77 -14.80
N LEU A 26 17.69 -16.77 -15.65
CA LEU A 26 16.50 -16.89 -16.49
C LEU A 26 15.29 -17.12 -15.56
N ILE A 27 14.89 -16.09 -14.83
CA ILE A 27 13.73 -16.09 -13.95
C ILE A 27 12.53 -15.98 -14.87
N ALA A 28 11.90 -17.12 -15.14
CA ALA A 28 10.60 -17.12 -15.76
C ALA A 28 9.62 -16.36 -14.84
N PRO A 29 8.76 -15.49 -15.39
CA PRO A 29 7.76 -14.80 -14.60
C PRO A 29 6.84 -15.80 -13.88
N PRO A 30 6.35 -15.48 -12.67
CA PRO A 30 5.44 -16.36 -11.96
C PRO A 30 4.15 -16.58 -12.74
N ALA A 31 3.63 -17.81 -12.72
CA ALA A 31 2.30 -18.10 -13.24
C ALA A 31 1.25 -17.54 -12.27
N LEU A 32 0.54 -16.49 -12.69
CA LEU A 32 -0.48 -15.80 -11.89
C LEU A 32 -1.84 -15.88 -12.59
N SER A 33 -2.91 -15.96 -11.79
CA SER A 33 -4.30 -15.96 -12.27
C SER A 33 -4.87 -14.56 -12.51
N ALA A 34 -4.14 -13.51 -12.13
CA ALA A 34 -4.58 -12.12 -12.24
C ALA A 34 -4.77 -11.68 -13.70
N GLN A 35 -5.79 -10.86 -13.96
CA GLN A 35 -6.02 -10.30 -15.30
C GLN A 35 -4.91 -9.32 -15.71
N SER A 36 -4.37 -8.55 -14.77
CA SER A 36 -3.23 -7.66 -14.97
C SER A 36 -2.36 -7.68 -13.72
N TRP A 37 -1.04 -7.60 -13.89
CA TRP A 37 -0.09 -7.52 -12.79
C TRP A 37 1.23 -6.90 -13.26
N ALA A 38 1.98 -6.32 -12.32
CA ALA A 38 3.34 -5.86 -12.52
C ALA A 38 4.14 -6.06 -11.24
N ILE A 39 5.43 -6.35 -11.38
CA ILE A 39 6.43 -6.35 -10.32
C ILE A 39 7.46 -5.31 -10.73
N ALA A 40 7.70 -4.35 -9.85
CA ALA A 40 8.63 -3.25 -10.10
C ALA A 40 9.65 -3.14 -8.97
N ASP A 41 10.86 -2.70 -9.32
CA ASP A 41 11.84 -2.22 -8.36
C ASP A 41 11.46 -0.79 -7.96
N ALA A 42 11.10 -0.60 -6.70
CA ALA A 42 10.68 0.71 -6.18
C ALA A 42 11.82 1.74 -6.10
N GLY A 43 13.09 1.30 -6.04
CA GLY A 43 14.26 2.17 -5.99
C GLY A 43 14.75 2.59 -7.38
N ALA A 44 14.77 1.64 -8.32
CA ALA A 44 15.19 1.92 -9.70
C ALA A 44 14.06 2.51 -10.56
N GLY A 45 12.79 2.31 -10.16
CA GLY A 45 11.62 2.73 -10.94
C GLY A 45 11.37 1.86 -12.18
N GLU A 46 11.99 0.69 -12.25
CA GLU A 46 11.93 -0.23 -13.38
C GLU A 46 10.88 -1.34 -13.13
N VAL A 47 10.09 -1.64 -14.16
CA VAL A 47 9.19 -2.81 -14.14
C VAL A 47 9.99 -4.05 -14.55
N LEU A 48 10.14 -4.98 -13.62
CA LEU A 48 10.89 -6.22 -13.81
C LEU A 48 10.10 -7.26 -14.61
N PHE A 49 8.81 -7.39 -14.30
CA PHE A 49 7.89 -8.31 -14.96
C PHE A 49 6.49 -7.73 -14.97
N ALA A 50 5.71 -7.96 -16.04
CA ALA A 50 4.32 -7.54 -16.09
C ALA A 50 3.47 -8.38 -17.06
N LEU A 51 2.17 -8.35 -16.84
CA LEU A 51 1.15 -8.82 -17.76
C LEU A 51 0.09 -7.73 -17.93
N ARG A 52 -0.03 -7.20 -19.15
CA ARG A 52 -1.00 -6.15 -19.52
C ARG A 52 -1.03 -4.96 -18.54
N PRO A 53 0.12 -4.32 -18.22
CA PRO A 53 0.22 -3.29 -17.18
C PRO A 53 -0.62 -2.04 -17.48
N ASP A 54 -0.83 -1.70 -18.77
CA ASP A 54 -1.57 -0.50 -19.18
C ASP A 54 -3.08 -0.74 -19.35
N SER A 55 -3.61 -1.88 -18.88
CA SER A 55 -5.04 -2.18 -19.00
C SER A 55 -5.88 -1.28 -18.11
N GLN A 56 -6.90 -0.66 -18.69
CA GLN A 56 -7.91 0.07 -17.93
C GLN A 56 -8.85 -0.92 -17.24
N LEU A 57 -8.72 -1.06 -15.92
CA LEU A 57 -9.51 -1.96 -15.10
C LEU A 57 -10.11 -1.21 -13.90
N PRO A 58 -11.27 -1.63 -13.37
CA PRO A 58 -11.76 -1.12 -12.09
C PRO A 58 -10.77 -1.44 -10.96
N ILE A 59 -10.17 -0.40 -10.36
CA ILE A 59 -9.14 -0.56 -9.31
C ILE A 59 -9.71 -0.51 -7.87
N THR A 60 -11.00 -0.16 -7.72
CA THR A 60 -11.69 -0.08 -6.42
C THR A 60 -10.95 0.83 -5.41
N SER A 61 -10.81 0.42 -4.15
CA SER A 61 -10.13 1.14 -3.08
C SER A 61 -8.65 1.43 -3.33
N LEU A 62 -7.99 0.84 -4.34
CA LEU A 62 -6.64 1.29 -4.73
C LEU A 62 -6.63 2.77 -5.14
N SER A 63 -7.76 3.31 -5.59
CA SER A 63 -7.95 4.75 -5.83
C SER A 63 -7.58 5.63 -4.62
N LYS A 64 -7.72 5.11 -3.40
CA LYS A 64 -7.39 5.84 -2.17
C LYS A 64 -5.90 6.13 -1.99
N ILE A 65 -5.02 5.39 -2.67
CA ILE A 65 -3.59 5.71 -2.71
C ILE A 65 -3.40 7.09 -3.35
N MET A 66 -4.07 7.37 -4.46
CA MET A 66 -4.02 8.68 -5.12
C MET A 66 -4.63 9.78 -4.23
N THR A 67 -5.74 9.49 -3.55
CA THR A 67 -6.33 10.43 -2.57
C THR A 67 -5.33 10.79 -1.47
N ALA A 68 -4.62 9.80 -0.90
CA ALA A 68 -3.62 10.05 0.14
C ALA A 68 -2.43 10.88 -0.37
N LEU A 69 -1.94 10.59 -1.58
CA LEU A 69 -0.87 11.37 -2.21
C LEU A 69 -1.27 12.83 -2.39
N LEU A 70 -2.47 13.09 -2.91
CA LEU A 70 -2.97 14.46 -3.06
C LEU A 70 -3.10 15.20 -1.74
N VAL A 71 -3.44 14.52 -0.64
CA VAL A 71 -3.49 15.17 0.68
C VAL A 71 -2.09 15.60 1.13
N LEU A 72 -1.08 14.74 0.93
CA LEU A 72 0.30 15.08 1.26
C LEU A 72 0.85 16.22 0.39
N ASP A 73 0.46 16.28 -0.89
CA ASP A 73 0.88 17.33 -1.81
C ASP A 73 0.16 18.68 -1.55
N LEU A 74 -1.11 18.65 -1.15
CA LEU A 74 -1.95 19.84 -0.97
C LEU A 74 -1.96 20.39 0.45
N SER A 75 -1.49 19.63 1.44
CA SER A 75 -1.49 20.06 2.84
C SER A 75 -0.25 20.88 3.20
N ASP A 76 -0.46 22.14 3.56
CA ASP A 76 0.57 22.97 4.19
C ASP A 76 0.69 22.71 5.71
N ASN A 77 -0.33 22.07 6.31
CA ASN A 77 -0.41 21.85 7.75
C ASN A 77 -1.24 20.60 8.08
N LEU A 78 -0.57 19.51 8.46
CA LEU A 78 -1.23 18.27 8.85
C LEU A 78 -2.03 18.37 10.16
N PHE A 79 -1.79 19.39 10.99
CA PHE A 79 -2.56 19.63 12.21
C PHE A 79 -3.86 20.42 11.97
N GLU A 80 -4.08 20.92 10.75
CA GLU A 80 -5.35 21.51 10.36
C GLU A 80 -6.49 20.53 10.59
N LYS A 81 -7.65 21.03 11.01
CA LYS A 81 -8.82 20.21 11.33
C LYS A 81 -9.83 20.25 10.19
N ALA A 82 -10.17 19.09 9.64
CA ALA A 82 -11.36 18.93 8.83
C ALA A 82 -12.57 18.58 9.71
N VAL A 83 -13.74 19.09 9.32
CA VAL A 83 -15.00 18.81 10.01
C VAL A 83 -15.74 17.74 9.21
N VAL A 84 -16.14 16.67 9.88
CA VAL A 84 -16.92 15.59 9.28
C VAL A 84 -18.33 16.09 8.97
N SER A 85 -18.76 15.97 7.71
CA SER A 85 -20.11 16.31 7.28
C SER A 85 -21.08 15.13 7.45
N ASP A 86 -22.39 15.42 7.43
CA ASP A 86 -23.41 14.37 7.38
C ASP A 86 -23.27 13.46 6.15
N ARG A 87 -22.77 14.01 5.03
CA ARG A 87 -22.47 13.23 3.83
C ARG A 87 -21.33 12.23 4.08
N ALA A 88 -20.25 12.67 4.72
CA ALA A 88 -19.12 11.81 5.04
C ALA A 88 -19.54 10.66 5.96
N ASP A 89 -20.22 10.98 7.06
CA ASP A 89 -20.74 10.00 8.03
C ASP A 89 -21.66 8.95 7.37
N ARG A 90 -22.56 9.39 6.49
CA ARG A 90 -23.50 8.50 5.77
C ARG A 90 -22.89 7.77 4.56
N THR A 91 -21.58 7.89 4.33
CA THR A 91 -20.96 7.26 3.16
C THR A 91 -20.99 5.73 3.29
N PHE A 92 -21.53 5.07 2.26
CA PHE A 92 -21.64 3.61 2.24
C PHE A 92 -20.30 2.92 1.95
N GLY A 93 -20.16 1.68 2.42
CA GLY A 93 -19.02 0.80 2.16
C GLY A 93 -18.10 0.67 3.37
N THR A 94 -16.81 0.42 3.12
CA THR A 94 -15.80 0.39 4.17
C THR A 94 -15.67 1.77 4.82
N SER A 95 -15.44 1.80 6.12
CA SER A 95 -15.58 3.02 6.94
C SER A 95 -14.49 3.08 8.01
N ALA A 96 -14.01 4.29 8.28
CA ALA A 96 -13.22 4.62 9.46
C ALA A 96 -14.09 4.92 10.70
N ASN A 97 -15.42 4.92 10.53
CA ASN A 97 -16.44 5.25 11.51
C ASN A 97 -16.33 6.68 12.03
N VAL A 98 -16.03 7.63 11.13
CA VAL A 98 -16.08 9.05 11.48
C VAL A 98 -17.53 9.47 11.72
N MET A 99 -17.76 10.34 12.70
CA MET A 99 -19.09 10.81 13.07
C MET A 99 -19.29 12.28 12.71
N VAL A 100 -20.49 12.65 12.28
CA VAL A 100 -20.83 14.04 11.92
C VAL A 100 -20.45 15.03 13.04
N GLY A 101 -19.79 16.12 12.64
CA GLY A 101 -19.33 17.17 13.55
C GLY A 101 -17.98 16.89 14.22
N GLU A 102 -17.41 15.68 14.10
CA GLU A 102 -16.05 15.41 14.56
C GLU A 102 -15.02 16.30 13.85
N ARG A 103 -13.91 16.56 14.56
CA ARG A 103 -12.78 17.37 14.10
C ARG A 103 -11.50 16.56 14.10
N LEU A 104 -11.18 15.98 12.95
CA LEU A 104 -9.99 15.14 12.75
C LEU A 104 -8.87 15.96 12.13
N THR A 105 -7.62 15.67 12.48
CA THR A 105 -6.50 16.34 11.80
C THR A 105 -6.38 15.82 10.37
N ILE A 106 -5.89 16.65 9.45
CA ILE A 106 -5.53 16.20 8.11
C ILE A 106 -4.51 15.05 8.17
N GLY A 107 -3.61 15.04 9.16
CA GLY A 107 -2.67 13.94 9.37
C GLY A 107 -3.30 12.61 9.80
N ASP A 108 -4.41 12.64 10.55
CA ASP A 108 -5.10 11.43 11.01
C ASP A 108 -5.94 10.78 9.90
N LEU A 109 -6.52 11.60 9.00
CA LEU A 109 -7.46 11.13 7.98
C LEU A 109 -6.87 10.11 7.00
N PRO A 110 -5.61 10.21 6.53
CA PRO A 110 -4.94 9.17 5.74
C PRO A 110 -4.89 7.80 6.44
N TYR A 111 -4.82 7.74 7.78
CA TYR A 111 -4.90 6.47 8.50
C TYR A 111 -6.29 5.87 8.41
N GLY A 112 -7.35 6.67 8.62
CA GLY A 112 -8.73 6.24 8.40
C GLY A 112 -9.03 5.88 6.94
N LEU A 113 -8.36 6.54 6.00
CA LEU A 113 -8.48 6.28 4.57
C LEU A 113 -7.83 4.95 4.17
N LEU A 114 -6.61 4.67 4.63
CA LEU A 114 -5.79 3.56 4.12
C LEU A 114 -5.89 2.27 4.96
N LEU A 115 -6.06 2.37 6.29
CA LEU A 115 -6.07 1.19 7.16
C LEU A 115 -7.40 0.41 7.06
N PRO A 116 -8.58 0.98 7.41
CA PRO A 116 -9.86 0.31 7.21
C PRO A 116 -10.42 0.50 5.79
N SER A 117 -9.68 1.16 4.89
CA SER A 117 -10.17 1.58 3.59
C SER A 117 -11.38 2.54 3.65
N GLY A 118 -11.43 3.44 4.64
CA GLY A 118 -12.60 4.27 4.93
C GLY A 118 -13.03 5.18 3.78
N ASN A 119 -14.24 4.96 3.25
CA ASN A 119 -14.85 5.81 2.22
C ASN A 119 -15.32 7.14 2.83
N ASP A 120 -15.80 7.11 4.06
CA ASP A 120 -16.16 8.25 4.89
C ASP A 120 -14.97 9.22 5.05
N ALA A 121 -13.78 8.72 5.41
CA ALA A 121 -12.55 9.52 5.48
C ALA A 121 -12.16 10.10 4.11
N ALA A 122 -12.35 9.35 3.02
CA ALA A 122 -12.13 9.85 1.67
C ALA A 122 -13.06 11.03 1.34
N VAL A 123 -14.32 10.97 1.75
CA VAL A 123 -15.28 12.06 1.56
C VAL A 123 -14.92 13.28 2.40
N VAL A 124 -14.50 13.12 3.65
CA VAL A 124 -14.00 14.24 4.48
C VAL A 124 -12.85 14.97 3.78
N LEU A 125 -11.86 14.22 3.30
CA LEU A 125 -10.70 14.79 2.59
C LEU A 125 -11.11 15.46 1.28
N ALA A 126 -11.98 14.83 0.49
CA ALA A 126 -12.48 15.39 -0.76
C ALA A 126 -13.28 16.69 -0.55
N GLU A 127 -14.10 16.78 0.50
CA GLU A 127 -14.85 18.00 0.82
C GLU A 127 -13.95 19.12 1.34
N HIS A 128 -12.92 18.76 2.12
CA HIS A 128 -11.95 19.72 2.64
C HIS A 128 -11.14 20.36 1.51
N TYR A 129 -10.58 19.56 0.59
CA TYR A 129 -9.73 20.05 -0.50
C TYR A 129 -10.51 20.48 -1.76
N GLY A 130 -11.61 19.81 -2.08
CA GLY A 130 -12.40 20.07 -3.29
C GLY A 130 -13.11 21.43 -3.30
N ARG A 131 -13.31 22.07 -2.14
CA ARG A 131 -13.86 23.43 -2.05
C ARG A 131 -12.86 24.53 -2.44
N ARG A 132 -11.55 24.23 -2.58
CA ARG A 132 -10.55 25.22 -3.02
C ARG A 132 -10.52 25.44 -4.55
N SER A 133 -11.16 24.57 -5.34
CA SER A 133 -11.03 24.57 -6.81
C SER A 133 -12.22 25.18 -7.56
N VAL A 134 -13.14 25.86 -6.87
CA VAL A 134 -14.19 26.66 -7.51
C VAL A 134 -13.94 28.15 -7.20
N LYS A 135 -13.10 28.75 -8.05
CA LYS A 135 -13.05 30.20 -8.28
C LYS A 135 -13.08 30.43 -9.79
#